data_AF-A0A832RPK1-F1
#
_entry.id   AF-A0A832RPK1-F1
#
_cell.length_a   1.000
_cell.length_b   1.000
_cell.length_c   1.000
_cell.angle_alpha   90.00
_cell.angle_beta   90.00
_cell.angle_gamma   90.00
#
_symmetry.space_group_name_H-M   'P 1'
#
loop_
_entity.id
_entity.type
_entity.pdbx_description
1 polymer ?
#
loop_
_entity_poly.entity_id
_entity_poly.type
_entity_poly.pdbx_seq_one_letter_code
_entity_poly.pdbx_strand_id
1 'polypeptide(L)'
;KKSKKKILIRLEEEQAAYVQKNNHTLKLIQRIADKFPTYEILILPRYRSQISELKKNLDCKVRVLSEVVNGNELLQQVNVFVGSGGTMTAEAALLGIPTISYNAVPNLVQDYLVRRKLVILESNPDKITTIIEKFLSSDNYAIEKNAKKVLMSMEDPYKKLIQVIKNK
;
A
#
# COMPACT_ATOMS: atom_id res chain seq x y z
N LYS A 1 -12.52 23.13 5.95
CA LYS A 1 -11.16 22.65 6.30
C LYS A 1 -10.81 21.48 5.37
N LYS A 2 -9.81 21.59 4.49
CA LYS A 2 -9.33 20.41 3.73
C LYS A 2 -8.74 19.42 4.75
N SER A 3 -9.17 18.17 4.70
CA SER A 3 -8.57 17.08 5.48
C SER A 3 -7.08 17.00 5.18
N LYS A 4 -6.26 16.74 6.21
CA LYS A 4 -4.83 16.43 6.04
C LYS A 4 -4.73 15.20 5.11
N LYS A 5 -3.90 15.27 4.06
CA LYS A 5 -3.68 14.13 3.17
C LYS A 5 -2.96 13.01 3.94
N LYS A 6 -3.35 11.76 3.70
CA LYS A 6 -2.87 10.58 4.43
C LYS A 6 -2.00 9.69 3.55
N ILE A 7 -0.85 9.27 4.09
CA ILE A 7 0.04 8.27 3.50
C ILE A 7 -0.08 7.01 4.37
N LEU A 8 -0.50 5.90 3.80
CA LEU A 8 -0.56 4.62 4.51
C LEU A 8 0.60 3.73 4.08
N ILE A 9 1.37 3.25 5.07
CA ILE A 9 2.46 2.31 4.88
C ILE A 9 2.05 0.98 5.51
N ARG A 10 1.92 -0.07 4.69
CA ARG A 10 1.71 -1.44 5.15
C ARG A 10 3.06 -2.16 5.22
N LEU A 11 3.41 -2.63 6.41
CA LEU A 11 4.65 -3.38 6.62
C LEU A 11 4.55 -4.78 6.01
N GLU A 12 5.72 -5.29 5.64
CA GLU A 12 5.89 -6.59 4.99
C GLU A 12 5.75 -7.78 5.96
N GLU A 13 5.74 -8.97 5.36
CA GLU A 13 5.68 -10.26 6.02
C GLU A 13 7.09 -10.71 6.45
N GLU A 14 7.55 -10.22 7.60
CA GLU A 14 8.90 -10.54 8.13
C GLU A 14 9.06 -11.99 8.66
N GLN A 15 7.97 -12.75 8.81
CA GLN A 15 8.04 -14.14 9.29
C GLN A 15 8.02 -15.18 8.17
N ALA A 16 7.88 -14.77 6.92
CA ALA A 16 8.03 -15.69 5.81
C ALA A 16 9.49 -16.16 5.69
N ALA A 17 9.67 -17.46 5.42
CA ALA A 17 10.98 -18.10 5.30
C ALA A 17 11.89 -17.47 4.20
N TYR A 18 11.31 -16.72 3.28
CA TYR A 18 12.02 -16.04 2.18
C TYR A 18 12.44 -14.60 2.48
N VAL A 19 12.08 -14.02 3.64
CA VAL A 19 12.40 -12.62 3.98
C VAL A 19 13.69 -12.55 4.81
N GLN A 20 14.70 -11.88 4.26
CA GLN A 20 15.91 -11.52 5.03
C GLN A 20 15.57 -10.35 5.95
N LYS A 21 15.86 -10.46 7.25
CA LYS A 21 15.69 -9.34 8.19
C LYS A 21 16.65 -8.22 7.84
N ASN A 22 16.12 -7.09 7.37
CA ASN A 22 16.93 -5.92 7.03
C ASN A 22 16.22 -4.62 7.42
N ASN A 23 16.99 -3.65 7.94
CA ASN A 23 16.52 -2.33 8.40
C ASN A 23 16.01 -1.41 7.27
N HIS A 24 15.76 -1.95 6.08
CA HIS A 24 15.38 -1.19 4.91
C HIS A 24 14.01 -0.52 5.09
N THR A 25 13.05 -1.26 5.64
CA THR A 25 11.68 -0.77 5.89
C THR A 25 11.65 0.37 6.92
N LEU A 26 12.44 0.27 8.00
CA LEU A 26 12.58 1.36 8.97
C LEU A 26 13.18 2.63 8.35
N LYS A 27 14.25 2.49 7.56
CA LYS A 27 14.87 3.62 6.85
C LYS A 27 13.89 4.29 5.88
N LEU A 28 13.09 3.50 5.17
CA LEU A 28 12.04 4.01 4.29
C LEU A 28 11.02 4.85 5.06
N ILE A 29 10.51 4.32 6.18
CA ILE A 29 9.52 5.02 7.00
C ILE A 29 10.09 6.32 7.57
N GLN A 30 11.32 6.29 8.10
CA GLN A 30 12.02 7.50 8.58
C GLN A 30 12.12 8.55 7.46
N ARG A 31 12.55 8.13 6.26
CA ARG A 31 12.71 9.02 5.11
C ARG A 31 11.39 9.66 4.68
N ILE A 32 10.30 8.90 4.67
CA ILE A 32 8.95 9.40 4.39
C ILE A 32 8.51 10.38 5.50
N ALA A 33 8.72 10.03 6.78
CA ALA A 33 8.35 10.86 7.92
C ALA A 33 9.07 12.22 7.93
N ASP A 34 10.36 12.23 7.62
CA ASP A 34 11.14 13.46 7.59
C ASP A 34 10.82 14.35 6.38
N LYS A 35 10.50 13.75 5.23
CA LYS A 35 10.15 14.52 4.02
C LYS A 35 8.72 15.05 4.04
N PHE A 36 7.80 14.41 4.78
CA PHE A 36 6.37 14.76 4.79
C PHE A 36 5.81 15.09 6.19
N PRO A 37 6.41 16.03 6.95
CA PRO A 37 6.00 16.31 8.34
C PRO A 37 4.57 16.89 8.44
N THR A 38 4.09 17.54 7.38
CA THR A 38 2.75 18.14 7.30
C THR A 38 1.68 17.17 6.80
N TYR A 39 2.00 15.89 6.58
CA TYR A 39 1.06 14.84 6.17
C TYR A 39 0.73 13.90 7.34
N GLU A 40 -0.38 13.18 7.26
CA GLU A 40 -0.68 12.14 8.25
C GLU A 40 -0.08 10.82 7.77
N ILE A 41 0.93 10.32 8.47
CA ILE A 41 1.60 9.07 8.12
C ILE A 41 1.07 7.97 9.01
N LEU A 42 0.36 7.03 8.41
CA LEU A 42 -0.22 5.87 9.06
C LEU A 42 0.65 4.66 8.78
N ILE A 43 1.00 3.92 9.82
CA ILE A 43 1.72 2.66 9.68
C ILE A 43 0.78 1.54 10.12
N LEU A 44 0.56 0.58 9.23
CA LEU A 44 -0.19 -0.63 9.55
C LEU A 44 0.78 -1.82 9.67
N PRO A 45 1.24 -2.14 10.89
CA PRO A 45 2.16 -3.23 11.16
C PRO A 45 1.47 -4.59 10.98
N ARG A 46 2.23 -5.58 10.53
CA ARG A 46 1.73 -6.95 10.32
C ARG A 46 1.80 -7.77 11.60
N TYR A 47 2.81 -7.52 12.44
CA TYR A 47 3.04 -8.17 13.72
C TYR A 47 3.13 -7.19 14.87
N ARG A 48 2.76 -7.64 16.08
CA ARG A 48 2.91 -6.84 17.31
C ARG A 48 4.37 -6.51 17.62
N SER A 49 5.31 -7.38 17.27
CA SER A 49 6.75 -7.14 17.44
C SER A 49 7.23 -5.88 16.71
N GLN A 50 6.70 -5.62 15.51
CA GLN A 50 7.02 -4.43 14.72
C GLN A 50 6.54 -3.15 15.41
N ILE A 51 5.43 -3.19 16.16
CA ILE A 51 4.89 -2.03 16.88
C ILE A 51 5.92 -1.50 17.89
N SER A 52 6.54 -2.40 18.66
CA SER A 52 7.51 -2.02 19.70
C SER A 52 8.78 -1.40 19.10
N GLU A 53 9.25 -1.92 17.97
CA GLU A 53 10.43 -1.39 17.28
C GLU A 53 10.16 -0.04 16.62
N LEU A 54 8.99 0.12 16.00
CA LEU A 54 8.56 1.39 15.44
C LEU A 54 8.40 2.46 16.51
N LYS A 55 7.73 2.15 17.64
CA LYS A 55 7.54 3.10 18.74
C LYS A 55 8.85 3.56 19.40
N LYS A 56 9.90 2.73 19.36
CA LYS A 56 11.23 3.09 19.89
C LYS A 56 12.02 3.99 18.95
N ASN A 57 11.92 3.76 17.63
CA ASN A 57 12.77 4.40 16.62
C ASN A 57 12.09 5.54 15.85
N LEU A 58 10.75 5.59 15.88
CA LEU A 58 9.95 6.58 15.20
C LEU A 58 9.18 7.34 16.27
N ASP A 59 9.61 8.59 16.46
CA ASP A 59 9.07 9.57 17.38
C ASP A 59 7.58 9.90 17.05
N CYS A 60 7.00 10.95 17.66
CA CYS A 60 5.61 11.42 17.44
C CYS A 60 5.22 11.79 15.98
N LYS A 61 6.07 11.51 14.98
CA LYS A 61 5.89 11.85 13.56
C LYS A 61 4.96 10.90 12.80
N VAL A 62 4.73 9.68 13.31
CA VAL A 62 3.94 8.64 12.65
C VAL A 62 2.87 8.07 13.58
N ARG A 63 1.72 7.68 13.04
CA ARG A 63 0.67 6.98 13.80
C ARG A 63 0.70 5.49 13.46
N VAL A 64 1.12 4.68 14.42
CA VAL A 64 1.09 3.22 14.31
C VAL A 64 -0.32 2.72 14.68
N LEU A 65 -0.99 2.08 13.72
CA LEU A 65 -2.31 1.47 13.91
C LEU A 65 -2.15 0.10 14.58
N SER A 66 -2.52 0.00 15.85
CA SER A 66 -2.33 -1.23 16.67
C SER A 66 -3.58 -2.07 16.88
N GLU A 67 -4.74 -1.58 16.44
CA GLU A 67 -6.02 -2.27 16.56
C GLU A 67 -6.46 -2.86 15.22
N VAL A 68 -7.43 -3.78 15.25
CA VAL A 68 -8.04 -4.31 14.02
C VAL A 68 -8.79 -3.18 13.34
N VAL A 69 -8.34 -2.81 12.15
CA VAL A 69 -8.96 -1.74 11.34
C VAL A 69 -9.73 -2.38 10.20
N ASN A 70 -10.92 -1.88 9.89
CA ASN A 70 -11.61 -2.20 8.65
C ASN A 70 -10.76 -1.69 7.47
N GLY A 71 -10.16 -2.61 6.72
CA GLY A 71 -9.20 -2.29 5.65
C GLY A 71 -9.81 -1.41 4.54
N ASN A 72 -11.07 -1.64 4.19
CA ASN A 72 -11.74 -0.86 3.14
C ASN A 72 -11.98 0.59 3.60
N GLU A 73 -12.55 0.77 4.79
CA GLU A 73 -12.77 2.10 5.38
C GLU A 73 -11.45 2.87 5.55
N LEU A 74 -10.38 2.18 5.94
CA LEU A 74 -9.05 2.76 6.03
C LEU A 74 -8.55 3.22 4.66
N LEU A 75 -8.59 2.36 3.65
CA LEU A 75 -8.10 2.65 2.31
C LEU A 75 -8.87 3.81 1.65
N GLN A 76 -10.18 3.93 1.87
CA GLN A 76 -10.98 5.04 1.32
C GLN A 76 -10.55 6.43 1.81
N GLN A 77 -9.82 6.51 2.93
CA GLN A 77 -9.31 7.78 3.47
C GLN A 77 -7.84 8.04 3.11
N VAL A 78 -7.20 7.14 2.36
CA VAL A 78 -5.78 7.21 2.02
C VAL A 78 -5.58 7.92 0.68
N ASN A 79 -4.57 8.79 0.61
CA ASN A 79 -4.20 9.48 -0.62
C ASN A 79 -3.04 8.81 -1.35
N VAL A 80 -2.14 8.15 -0.62
CA VAL A 80 -1.04 7.37 -1.18
C VAL A 80 -0.82 6.11 -0.35
N PHE A 81 -0.73 4.97 -1.00
CA PHE A 81 -0.46 3.68 -0.38
C PHE A 81 0.95 3.18 -0.71
N VAL A 82 1.64 2.66 0.30
CA VAL A 82 2.99 2.07 0.19
C VAL A 82 2.97 0.70 0.86
N GLY A 83 3.22 -0.37 0.10
CA GLY A 83 3.16 -1.75 0.62
C GLY A 83 4.22 -2.66 0.02
N SER A 84 4.19 -3.95 0.36
CA SER A 84 5.18 -4.94 -0.10
C SER A 84 4.62 -5.93 -1.15
N GLY A 85 3.56 -5.57 -1.87
CA GLY A 85 3.03 -6.40 -2.96
C GLY A 85 1.99 -7.46 -2.58
N GLY A 86 1.50 -7.46 -1.35
CA GLY A 86 0.47 -8.38 -0.86
C GLY A 86 -0.96 -7.95 -1.23
N THR A 87 -1.94 -8.61 -0.62
CA THR A 87 -3.38 -8.38 -0.88
C THR A 87 -3.77 -6.90 -0.77
N MET A 88 -3.35 -6.22 0.28
CA MET A 88 -3.72 -4.81 0.49
C MET A 88 -3.10 -3.86 -0.55
N THR A 89 -1.96 -4.23 -1.16
CA THR A 89 -1.39 -3.50 -2.31
C THR A 89 -2.29 -3.65 -3.53
N ALA A 90 -2.83 -4.85 -3.77
CA ALA A 90 -3.77 -5.08 -4.87
C ALA A 90 -5.11 -4.35 -4.64
N GLU A 91 -5.64 -4.40 -3.42
CA GLU A 91 -6.85 -3.69 -3.01
C GLU A 91 -6.70 -2.18 -3.21
N ALA A 92 -5.62 -1.57 -2.71
CA ALA A 92 -5.37 -0.14 -2.87
C ALA A 92 -5.28 0.27 -4.34
N ALA A 93 -4.55 -0.50 -5.15
CA ALA A 93 -4.41 -0.26 -6.59
C ALA A 93 -5.74 -0.36 -7.34
N LEU A 94 -6.57 -1.36 -7.04
CA LEU A 94 -7.87 -1.55 -7.70
C LEU A 94 -8.94 -0.55 -7.22
N LEU A 95 -8.79 0.00 -6.02
CA LEU A 95 -9.58 1.14 -5.54
C LEU A 95 -9.18 2.48 -6.20
N GLY A 96 -8.12 2.50 -7.02
CA GLY A 96 -7.65 3.71 -7.70
C GLY A 96 -6.73 4.58 -6.85
N ILE A 97 -6.26 4.07 -5.71
CA ILE A 97 -5.34 4.79 -4.83
C ILE A 97 -3.93 4.74 -5.46
N PRO A 98 -3.22 5.87 -5.55
CA PRO A 98 -1.82 5.88 -5.96
C PRO A 98 -0.98 4.94 -5.09
N THR A 99 -0.39 3.92 -5.72
CA THR A 99 0.16 2.76 -5.01
C THR A 99 1.60 2.47 -5.42
N ILE A 100 2.47 2.31 -4.42
CA ILE A 100 3.88 1.91 -4.56
C ILE A 100 4.09 0.57 -3.86
N SER A 101 4.84 -0.34 -4.49
CA SER A 101 5.32 -1.57 -3.87
C SER A 101 6.86 -1.53 -3.68
N TYR A 102 7.34 -1.62 -2.43
CA TYR A 102 8.75 -1.36 -2.05
C TYR A 102 9.61 -2.60 -1.78
N ASN A 103 9.01 -3.76 -1.54
CA ASN A 103 9.73 -5.00 -1.39
C ASN A 103 9.07 -6.09 -2.24
N ALA A 104 9.44 -6.09 -3.51
CA ALA A 104 8.79 -6.87 -4.54
C ALA A 104 9.24 -8.33 -4.48
N VAL A 105 8.70 -9.09 -3.52
CA VAL A 105 8.63 -10.56 -3.67
C VAL A 105 7.81 -10.81 -4.93
N PRO A 106 8.40 -11.36 -6.01
CA PRO A 106 7.72 -11.50 -7.28
C PRO A 106 6.46 -12.35 -7.11
N ASN A 107 5.32 -11.82 -7.54
CA ASN A 107 4.07 -12.56 -7.54
C ASN A 107 3.22 -12.15 -8.74
N LEU A 108 2.46 -13.12 -9.25
CA LEU A 108 1.68 -12.98 -10.49
C LEU A 108 0.68 -11.81 -10.44
N VAL A 109 0.11 -11.54 -9.26
CA VAL A 109 -0.85 -10.45 -9.05
C VAL A 109 -0.15 -9.10 -9.18
N GLN A 110 0.98 -8.92 -8.52
CA GLN A 110 1.76 -7.70 -8.61
C GLN A 110 2.25 -7.45 -10.03
N ASP A 111 2.79 -8.45 -10.71
CA ASP A 111 3.26 -8.32 -12.09
C ASP A 111 2.13 -7.89 -13.03
N TYR A 112 0.94 -8.46 -12.83
CA TYR A 112 -0.26 -8.02 -13.54
C TYR A 112 -0.57 -6.55 -13.29
N LEU A 113 -0.61 -6.11 -12.03
CA LEU A 113 -0.96 -4.73 -11.67
C LEU A 113 0.06 -3.71 -12.18
N VAL A 114 1.35 -4.07 -12.18
CA VAL A 114 2.43 -3.24 -12.74
C VAL A 114 2.28 -3.12 -14.26
N ARG A 115 2.05 -4.23 -14.98
CA ARG A 115 1.76 -4.18 -16.43
C ARG A 115 0.54 -3.33 -16.75
N ARG A 116 -0.46 -3.33 -15.86
CA ARG A 116 -1.68 -2.51 -15.98
C ARG A 116 -1.49 -1.07 -15.51
N LYS A 117 -0.28 -0.65 -15.10
CA LYS A 117 0.05 0.70 -14.61
C LYS A 117 -0.77 1.14 -13.40
N LEU A 118 -1.09 0.20 -12.51
CA LEU A 118 -1.80 0.47 -11.25
C LEU A 118 -0.86 0.50 -10.03
N VAL A 119 0.33 -0.11 -10.15
CA VAL A 119 1.35 -0.17 -9.09
C VAL A 119 2.68 0.26 -9.68
N ILE A 120 3.43 1.10 -8.94
CA ILE A 120 4.83 1.40 -9.24
C ILE A 120 5.72 0.52 -8.35
N LEU A 121 6.65 -0.21 -8.96
CA LEU A 121 7.70 -0.93 -8.24
C LEU A 121 8.90 -0.01 -8.04
N GLU A 122 9.28 0.22 -6.79
CA GLU A 122 10.48 0.98 -6.46
C GLU A 122 10.92 0.62 -5.04
N SER A 123 12.19 0.25 -4.87
CA SER A 123 12.75 -0.10 -3.56
C SER A 123 13.60 1.02 -2.97
N ASN A 124 14.10 1.97 -3.77
CA ASN A 124 14.96 3.04 -3.26
C ASN A 124 14.13 4.09 -2.49
N PRO A 125 14.41 4.34 -1.19
CA PRO A 125 13.64 5.29 -0.39
C PRO A 125 13.55 6.72 -0.95
N ASP A 126 14.61 7.25 -1.55
CA ASP A 126 14.61 8.60 -2.12
C ASP A 126 13.70 8.69 -3.35
N LYS A 127 13.73 7.67 -4.20
CA LYS A 127 12.82 7.58 -5.34
C LYS A 127 11.36 7.39 -4.89
N ILE A 128 11.11 6.54 -3.89
CA ILE A 128 9.77 6.36 -3.31
C ILE A 128 9.23 7.71 -2.83
N THR A 129 10.00 8.48 -2.04
CA THR A 129 9.53 9.79 -1.59
C THR A 129 9.26 10.76 -2.74
N THR A 130 10.07 10.73 -3.81
CA THR A 130 9.83 11.55 -5.01
C THR A 130 8.54 11.15 -5.73
N ILE A 131 8.22 9.85 -5.79
CA ILE A 131 6.96 9.35 -6.36
C ILE A 131 5.76 9.76 -5.49
N ILE A 132 5.88 9.63 -4.16
CA ILE A 132 4.84 10.06 -3.21
C ILE A 132 4.55 11.54 -3.40
N GLU A 133 5.59 12.38 -3.49
CA GLU A 133 5.45 13.82 -3.70
C GLU A 133 4.67 14.13 -5.00
N LYS A 134 4.99 13.44 -6.09
CA LYS A 134 4.24 13.57 -7.36
C LYS A 134 2.77 13.22 -7.15
N PHE A 135 2.46 12.07 -6.55
CA PHE A 135 1.08 11.67 -6.26
C PHE A 135 0.33 12.65 -5.35
N LEU A 136 1.01 13.27 -4.39
CA LEU A 136 0.40 14.27 -3.51
C LEU A 136 0.19 15.61 -4.20
N SER A 137 0.94 15.92 -5.27
CA SER A 137 0.77 17.14 -6.06
C SER A 137 -0.29 17.03 -7.17
N SER A 138 -0.62 15.82 -7.62
CA SER A 138 -1.61 15.55 -8.67
C SER A 138 -3.02 15.21 -8.14
N ASP A 139 -4.02 15.29 -9.02
CA ASP A 139 -5.40 14.83 -8.77
C ASP A 139 -5.54 13.30 -8.89
N ASN A 140 -4.57 12.63 -9.50
CA ASN A 140 -4.52 11.18 -9.75
C ASN A 140 -5.72 10.62 -10.52
N TYR A 141 -6.47 11.46 -11.24
CA TYR A 141 -7.68 11.05 -11.95
C TYR A 141 -7.41 9.94 -12.98
N ALA A 142 -6.25 9.98 -13.62
CA ALA A 142 -5.84 8.94 -14.57
C ALA A 142 -5.67 7.55 -13.91
N ILE A 143 -5.16 7.51 -12.67
CA ILE A 143 -4.98 6.26 -11.91
C ILE A 143 -6.37 5.70 -11.56
N GLU A 144 -7.26 6.53 -11.02
CA GLU A 144 -8.62 6.13 -10.67
C GLU A 144 -9.40 5.62 -11.88
N LYS A 145 -9.33 6.33 -13.02
CA LYS A 145 -9.99 5.93 -14.26
C LYS A 145 -9.46 4.58 -14.77
N ASN A 146 -8.14 4.38 -14.71
CA ASN A 146 -7.52 3.13 -15.11
C ASN A 146 -7.92 1.97 -14.19
N ALA A 147 -7.92 2.19 -12.87
CA ALA A 147 -8.32 1.18 -11.89
C ALA A 147 -9.77 0.73 -12.12
N LYS A 148 -10.70 1.68 -12.31
CA LYS A 148 -12.10 1.37 -12.66
C LYS A 148 -12.21 0.55 -13.94
N LYS A 149 -11.47 0.93 -15.00
CA LYS A 149 -11.45 0.16 -16.26
C LYS A 149 -10.94 -1.26 -16.06
N VAL A 150 -9.88 -1.44 -15.28
CA VAL A 150 -9.31 -2.76 -15.00
C VAL A 150 -10.30 -3.60 -14.19
N LEU A 151 -10.90 -3.04 -13.14
CA LEU A 151 -11.87 -3.72 -12.29
C LEU A 151 -13.12 -4.16 -13.08
N MET A 152 -13.65 -3.29 -13.94
CA MET A 152 -14.79 -3.61 -14.82
C MET A 152 -14.49 -4.72 -15.84
N SER A 153 -13.21 -4.98 -16.14
CA SER A 153 -12.80 -6.06 -17.05
C SER A 153 -12.63 -7.42 -16.34
N MET A 154 -12.71 -7.46 -15.01
CA MET A 154 -12.56 -8.69 -14.24
C MET A 154 -13.86 -9.50 -14.23
N GLU A 155 -13.74 -10.83 -14.19
CA GLU A 155 -14.90 -11.70 -13.97
C GLU A 155 -15.51 -11.42 -12.59
N ASP A 156 -16.83 -11.44 -12.52
CA ASP A 156 -17.55 -11.42 -11.25
C ASP A 156 -17.34 -12.77 -10.55
N PRO A 157 -16.63 -12.81 -9.40
CA PRO A 157 -16.26 -14.06 -8.75
C PRO A 157 -17.50 -14.82 -8.24
N TYR A 158 -18.57 -14.10 -7.85
CA TYR A 158 -19.81 -14.74 -7.41
C TYR A 158 -20.49 -15.45 -8.59
N LYS A 159 -20.62 -14.77 -9.74
CA LYS A 159 -21.19 -15.39 -10.94
C LYS A 159 -20.36 -16.59 -11.40
N LYS A 160 -19.03 -16.47 -11.38
CA LYS A 160 -18.13 -17.57 -11.75
C LYS A 160 -18.28 -18.75 -10.82
N LEU A 161 -18.34 -18.52 -9.51
CA LEU A 161 -18.53 -19.55 -8.50
C LEU A 161 -19.84 -20.32 -8.72
N ILE A 162 -20.96 -19.61 -8.91
CA ILE A 162 -22.27 -20.24 -9.16
C ILE A 162 -22.25 -21.09 -10.43
N GLN A 163 -21.61 -20.60 -11.50
CA GLN A 163 -21.46 -21.35 -12.75
C GLN A 163 -20.67 -22.66 -12.52
N VAL A 164 -19.56 -22.60 -11.79
CA VAL A 164 -18.72 -23.78 -11.51
C VAL A 164 -19.46 -24.80 -10.65
N ILE A 165 -20.25 -24.35 -9.67
CA ILE A 165 -21.04 -25.24 -8.82
C ILE A 165 -22.16 -25.92 -9.61
N LYS A 166 -22.86 -25.20 -10.49
CA LYS A 166 -23.98 -25.74 -11.29
C LYS A 166 -23.55 -26.68 -12.44
N ASN A 167 -22.30 -26.56 -12.89
CA ASN A 167 -21.74 -27.38 -13.97
C ASN A 167 -20.99 -28.63 -13.45
N LYS A 168 -21.07 -28.90 -12.15
CA LYS A 168 -20.67 -30.18 -11.53
C LYS A 168 -21.90 -31.02 -11.27
#